data_AF-A0A6A5ZTD2-F1
#
_entry.id   AF-A0A6A5ZTD2-F1
#
_cell.length_a   1.000
_cell.length_b   1.000
_cell.length_c   1.000
_cell.angle_alpha   90.00
_cell.angle_beta   90.00
_cell.angle_gamma   90.00
#
_symmetry.space_group_name_H-M   'P 1'
#
loop_
_entity.id
_entity.type
_entity.pdbx_description
1 polymer ?
#
loop_
_entity_poly.entity_id
_entity_poly.type
_entity_poly.pdbx_seq_one_letter_code
_entity_poly.pdbx_strand_id
1 'polypeptide(L)'
;MSASLAPECNEVKERYDTCFLKWYSETYLKQKATTDECAPLFKQYEKCLSMALKTRGIDKMISEARDDNRENDAEHMRPKR
;
A
#
# COMPACT_ATOMS: atom_id res chain seq x y z
N MET A 1 -13.64 -6.57 -6.40
CA MET A 1 -12.46 -5.76 -6.01
C MET A 1 -12.11 -4.81 -7.14
N SER A 2 -11.44 -3.70 -6.86
CA SER A 2 -11.01 -2.77 -7.90
C SER A 2 -9.89 -3.37 -8.74
N ALA A 3 -9.89 -3.08 -10.05
CA ALA A 3 -8.78 -3.46 -10.91
C ALA A 3 -7.52 -2.66 -10.56
N SER A 4 -6.36 -3.28 -10.70
CA SER A 4 -5.07 -2.61 -10.67
C SER A 4 -4.87 -1.79 -11.94
N LEU A 5 -3.93 -0.83 -11.88
CA LEU A 5 -3.46 -0.07 -13.05
C LEU A 5 -2.90 -0.99 -14.15
N ALA A 6 -2.25 -2.07 -13.72
CA ALA A 6 -1.64 -3.09 -14.57
C ALA A 6 -2.42 -4.41 -14.40
N PRO A 7 -3.06 -4.93 -15.47
CA PRO A 7 -3.86 -6.16 -15.40
C PRO A 7 -3.09 -7.36 -14.83
N GLU A 8 -1.78 -7.45 -15.10
CA GLU A 8 -0.88 -8.47 -14.60
C GLU A 8 -0.72 -8.46 -13.08
N CYS A 9 -1.04 -7.35 -12.41
CA CYS A 9 -0.98 -7.23 -10.96
C CYS A 9 -2.33 -7.51 -10.28
N ASN A 10 -3.41 -7.79 -11.03
CA ASN A 10 -4.76 -7.93 -10.47
C ASN A 10 -4.87 -9.07 -9.47
N GLU A 11 -4.31 -10.25 -9.77
CA GLU A 11 -4.39 -11.41 -8.90
C GLU A 11 -3.69 -11.16 -7.55
N VAL A 12 -2.49 -10.57 -7.60
CA VAL A 12 -1.72 -10.26 -6.38
C VAL A 12 -2.39 -9.14 -5.58
N LYS A 13 -2.96 -8.14 -6.28
CA LYS A 13 -3.76 -7.09 -5.66
C LYS A 13 -4.96 -7.65 -4.91
N GLU A 14 -5.73 -8.54 -5.54
CA GLU A 14 -6.92 -9.14 -4.92
C GLU A 14 -6.58 -9.92 -3.65
N ARG A 15 -5.48 -10.69 -3.67
CA ARG A 15 -4.99 -11.41 -2.48
C ARG A 15 -4.59 -10.45 -1.36
N TYR A 16 -3.85 -9.39 -1.70
CA TYR A 16 -3.46 -8.37 -0.73
C TYR A 16 -4.68 -7.64 -0.15
N ASP A 17 -5.58 -7.15 -0.99
CA ASP A 17 -6.78 -6.42 -0.58
C ASP A 17 -7.69 -7.29 0.30
N THR A 18 -7.85 -8.57 -0.03
CA THR A 18 -8.60 -9.53 0.80
C THR A 18 -7.99 -9.67 2.19
N CYS A 19 -6.67 -9.86 2.26
CA CYS A 19 -5.94 -9.94 3.52
C CYS A 19 -6.10 -8.63 4.32
N PHE A 20 -5.83 -7.50 3.68
CA PHE A 20 -5.83 -6.19 4.30
C PHE A 20 -7.21 -5.82 4.84
N LEU A 21 -8.29 -6.04 4.08
CA LEU A 21 -9.64 -5.72 4.54
C LEU A 21 -10.05 -6.53 5.76
N LYS A 22 -9.67 -7.81 5.81
CA LYS A 22 -9.90 -8.66 6.99
C LYS A 22 -9.10 -8.15 8.18
N TRP A 23 -7.79 -7.97 8.02
CA TRP A 23 -6.91 -7.46 9.06
C TRP A 23 -7.37 -6.07 9.56
N TYR A 24 -7.75 -5.18 8.65
CA TYR A 24 -8.20 -3.84 8.98
C TYR A 24 -9.47 -3.87 9.85
N SER A 25 -10.45 -4.69 9.46
CA SER A 25 -11.75 -4.79 10.14
C SER A 25 -11.68 -5.54 11.47
N GLU A 26 -10.94 -6.64 11.51
CA GLU A 26 -10.91 -7.56 12.66
C GLU A 26 -9.82 -7.23 13.66
N THR A 27 -8.73 -6.62 13.21
CA THR A 27 -7.50 -6.46 13.98
C THR A 27 -7.20 -4.99 14.23
N TYR A 28 -7.03 -4.18 13.17
CA TYR A 28 -6.64 -2.77 13.29
C TYR A 28 -7.72 -1.92 13.96
N LEU A 29 -8.96 -1.92 13.45
CA LEU A 29 -10.07 -1.14 14.01
C LEU A 29 -10.44 -1.58 15.43
N LYS A 30 -10.17 -2.83 15.79
CA LYS A 30 -10.39 -3.37 17.15
C LYS A 30 -9.19 -3.16 18.09
N GLN A 31 -8.15 -2.45 17.64
CA GLN A 31 -6.92 -2.19 18.41
C GLN A 31 -6.17 -3.45 18.84
N LYS A 32 -6.30 -4.54 18.08
CA LYS A 32 -5.60 -5.82 18.30
C LYS A 32 -4.39 -6.00 17.37
N ALA A 33 -4.10 -5.00 16.54
CA ALA A 33 -3.04 -5.05 15.56
C ALA A 33 -1.68 -5.04 16.26
N THR A 34 -1.05 -6.21 16.27
CA THR A 34 0.29 -6.43 16.82
C THR A 34 1.33 -6.69 15.74
N THR A 35 0.90 -7.23 14.60
CA THR A 35 1.75 -7.58 13.46
C THR A 35 1.09 -7.21 12.15
N ASP A 36 1.92 -6.98 11.13
CA ASP A 36 1.49 -6.85 9.75
C ASP A 36 1.57 -8.22 9.05
N GLU A 37 0.47 -8.95 9.11
CA GLU A 37 0.34 -10.27 8.50
C GLU A 37 0.24 -10.22 6.97
N CYS A 38 -0.14 -9.06 6.40
CA CYS A 38 -0.32 -8.87 4.97
C CYS A 38 0.95 -8.34 4.28
N ALA A 39 1.98 -7.92 5.04
CA ALA A 39 3.24 -7.42 4.51
C ALA A 39 3.87 -8.27 3.39
N PRO A 40 3.90 -9.62 3.44
CA PRO A 40 4.46 -10.42 2.35
C PRO A 40 3.67 -10.30 1.05
N LEU A 41 2.33 -10.24 1.15
CA LEU A 41 1.44 -10.04 -0.01
C LEU A 41 1.58 -8.63 -0.57
N PHE A 42 1.68 -7.64 0.33
CA PHE A 42 1.91 -6.25 -0.06
C PHE A 42 3.21 -6.10 -0.86
N LYS A 43 4.32 -6.67 -0.39
CA LYS A 43 5.62 -6.60 -1.10
C LYS A 43 5.54 -7.21 -2.50
N GLN A 44 4.77 -8.28 -2.69
CA GLN A 44 4.57 -8.87 -4.02
C GLN A 44 3.78 -7.93 -4.93
N TYR A 45 2.69 -7.35 -4.41
CA TYR A 45 1.87 -6.39 -5.15
C TYR A 45 2.67 -5.12 -5.49
N GLU A 46 3.36 -4.53 -4.51
CA GLU A 46 4.19 -3.34 -4.66
C GLU A 46 5.27 -3.54 -5.72
N LYS A 47 5.93 -4.71 -5.74
CA LYS A 47 6.94 -5.03 -6.75
C LYS A 47 6.34 -5.04 -8.16
N CYS A 48 5.19 -5.68 -8.34
CA CYS A 48 4.48 -5.71 -9.61
C CYS A 48 4.08 -4.30 -10.06
N LEU A 49 3.46 -3.54 -9.15
CA LEU A 49 3.01 -2.18 -9.43
C LEU A 49 4.18 -1.25 -9.77
N SER A 50 5.29 -1.32 -9.02
CA SER A 50 6.48 -0.49 -9.24
C SER A 50 7.07 -0.67 -10.64
N MET A 51 7.05 -1.90 -11.17
CA MET A 51 7.46 -2.17 -12.56
C MET A 51 6.50 -1.51 -13.55
N ALA A 52 5.19 -1.65 -13.35
CA ALA A 52 4.19 -1.04 -14.21
C ALA A 52 4.24 0.50 -14.21
N LEU A 53 4.49 1.13 -13.06
CA LEU A 53 4.63 2.57 -12.91
C LEU A 53 5.82 3.12 -13.71
N LYS A 54 6.96 2.43 -13.64
CA LYS A 54 8.17 2.76 -14.41
C LYS A 54 7.94 2.63 -15.91
N THR A 55 7.32 1.53 -16.36
CA THR A 55 7.02 1.31 -17.79
C THR A 55 6.12 2.41 -18.36
N ARG A 56 5.23 2.97 -17.54
CA ARG A 56 4.34 4.08 -17.94
C ARG A 56 4.97 5.47 -17.77
N GLY A 57 6.17 5.58 -17.20
CA GLY A 57 6.88 6.85 -17.01
C GLY A 57 6.24 7.80 -15.99
N ILE A 58 5.38 7.29 -15.10
CA ILE A 58 4.71 8.10 -14.05
C ILE A 58 5.37 7.96 -12.68
N ASP A 59 6.40 7.11 -12.56
CA ASP A 59 7.12 6.85 -11.32
C ASP A 59 7.75 8.11 -10.72
N LYS A 60 8.35 8.98 -11.56
CA LYS A 60 8.95 10.25 -11.10
C LYS A 60 7.91 11.20 -10.51
N MET A 61 6.79 11.38 -11.20
CA MET A 61 5.69 12.25 -10.76
C MET A 61 5.08 11.76 -9.44
N ILE A 62 4.91 10.45 -9.28
CA ILE A 62 4.42 9.86 -8.03
C ILE A 62 5.44 10.06 -6.89
N SER A 63 6.73 9.92 -7.18
CA SER A 63 7.78 10.13 -6.19
C SER A 63 7.82 11.58 -5.71
N GLU A 64 7.74 12.55 -6.64
CA GLU A 64 7.71 13.98 -6.32
C GLU A 64 6.49 14.33 -5.46
N ALA A 65 5.30 13.88 -5.85
CA ALA A 65 4.08 14.11 -5.08
C ALA A 65 4.12 13.51 -3.66
N ARG A 66 4.85 12.40 -3.46
CA ARG A 66 5.08 11.80 -2.14
C ARG A 66 6.06 12.63 -1.31
N ASP A 67 7.14 13.11 -1.92
CA ASP A 67 8.14 13.93 -1.22
C ASP A 67 7.57 15.30 -0.80
N ASP A 68 6.72 15.91 -1.63
CA ASP A 68 6.08 17.19 -1.33
C ASP A 68 5.20 17.13 -0.06
N ASN A 69 4.66 15.95 0.28
CA ASN A 69 3.83 15.74 1.48
C ASN A 69 4.63 15.26 2.70
N ARG A 70 5.95 15.06 2.56
CA ARG A 70 6.78 14.42 3.59
C ARG A 70 6.77 15.18 4.93
N GLU A 71 6.79 16.51 4.90
CA GLU A 71 6.77 17.31 6.13
C GLU A 71 5.41 17.21 6.84
N ASN A 72 4.32 17.19 6.07
CA ASN A 72 2.97 17.02 6.60
C ASN A 72 2.78 15.63 7.25
N ASP A 73 3.24 14.58 6.56
CA ASP A 73 3.26 13.21 7.09
C ASP A 73 4.09 13.13 8.39
N ALA A 74 5.25 13.78 8.41
CA ALA A 74 6.12 13.80 9.58
C ALA A 74 5.53 14.56 10.78
N GLU A 75 4.54 15.44 10.58
CA GLU A 75 3.80 16.09 11.64
C GLU A 75 2.65 15.20 12.15
N HIS A 76 1.86 14.63 11.25
CA HIS A 76 0.63 13.92 11.59
C HIS A 76 0.81 12.43 11.94
N MET A 77 1.89 11.80 11.50
CA MET A 77 2.22 10.40 11.85
C MET A 77 3.11 10.28 13.08
N ARG A 78 3.34 11.38 13.83
CA ARG A 78 4.12 11.33 15.07
C ARG A 78 3.47 10.38 16.07
N PRO A 79 4.24 9.50 16.73
CA PRO A 79 3.71 8.68 17.81
C PRO A 79 3.08 9.59 18.88
N LYS A 80 1.81 9.37 19.20
CA LYS A 80 1.21 10.01 20.39
C LYS A 80 1.94 9.47 21.62
N ARG A 81 2.61 10.36 22.35
CA ARG A 81 3.15 10.09 23.69
C ARG A 81 2.03 9.73 24.66
#